data_AF-A0AAP0Q0Q5-F1
#
_entry.id   AF-A0AAP0Q0Q5-F1
#
_cell.length_a   1.000
_cell.length_b   1.000
_cell.length_c   1.000
_cell.angle_alpha   90.00
_cell.angle_beta   90.00
_cell.angle_gamma   90.00
#
_symmetry.space_group_name_H-M   'P 1'
#
loop_
_entity.id
_entity.type
_entity.pdbx_description
1 polymer ?
#
loop_
_entity_poly.entity_id
_entity_poly.type
_entity_poly.pdbx_seq_one_letter_code
_entity_poly.pdbx_strand_id
1 'polypeptide(L)'
;MHKLKKNRVQPVYVTDEAWRRYLQYWESEDFQARSRQATENRNTEVEGPGTGPSKHGGGSVSFVTTQERLADSSETPPTVNDLYLHLHTVNHDRMTFIDTRSERFYDRLQSRRQEVTQATPEQAVDDEAVYLNVAGESSKGRVYGLGS
;
A
#
# COMPACT_ATOMS: atom_id res chain seq x y z
N MET A 1 8.59 14.64 5.61
CA MET A 1 8.87 16.09 5.69
C MET A 1 10.38 16.28 5.80
N HIS A 2 10.99 17.14 4.98
CA HIS A 2 12.45 17.34 4.97
C HIS A 2 12.96 17.82 6.34
N LYS A 3 14.09 17.28 6.83
CA LYS A 3 14.64 17.57 8.17
C LYS A 3 14.84 19.06 8.42
N LEU A 4 15.23 19.82 7.39
CA LEU A 4 15.44 21.26 7.47
C LEU A 4 14.15 22.05 7.74
N LYS A 5 13.06 21.71 7.05
CA LYS A 5 11.74 22.35 7.28
C LYS A 5 11.20 22.02 8.66
N LYS A 6 11.40 20.78 9.12
CA LYS A 6 10.89 20.32 10.42
C LYS A 6 11.62 21.01 11.57
N ASN A 7 12.95 21.00 11.54
CA ASN A 7 13.76 21.46 12.67
C ASN A 7 14.00 22.97 12.64
N ARG A 8 13.83 23.61 11.47
CA ARG A 8 14.08 25.05 11.26
C ARG A 8 15.48 25.49 11.71
N VAL A 9 16.46 24.59 11.60
CA VAL A 9 17.88 24.86 11.86
C VAL A 9 18.61 25.00 10.53
N GLN A 10 19.32 26.11 10.36
CA GLN A 10 20.15 26.38 9.19
C GLN A 10 21.37 25.44 9.17
N PRO A 11 21.61 24.71 8.07
CA PRO A 11 22.84 23.94 7.93
C PRO A 11 24.06 24.81 7.64
N VAL A 12 25.23 24.37 8.09
CA VAL A 12 26.52 25.06 7.87
C VAL A 12 26.84 25.29 6.39
N TYR A 13 26.36 24.41 5.50
CA TYR A 13 26.58 24.50 4.06
C TYR A 13 25.57 25.41 3.33
N VAL A 14 24.58 26.00 4.03
CA VAL A 14 23.58 26.90 3.44
C VAL A 14 23.88 28.32 3.87
N THR A 15 23.97 29.24 2.91
CA THR A 15 24.20 30.66 3.20
C THR A 15 22.99 31.31 3.87
N ASP A 16 23.21 32.35 4.66
CA ASP A 16 22.15 33.07 5.38
C ASP A 16 21.08 33.64 4.45
N GLU A 17 21.50 34.07 3.25
CA GLU A 17 20.58 34.56 2.21
C GLU A 17 19.67 33.45 1.68
N ALA A 18 20.24 32.29 1.32
CA ALA A 18 19.47 31.15 0.86
C ALA A 18 18.53 30.63 1.95
N TRP A 19 18.99 30.61 3.20
CA TRP A 19 18.18 30.19 4.34
C TRP A 19 16.96 31.10 4.55
N ARG A 20 17.15 32.43 4.52
CA ARG A 20 16.04 33.38 4.61
C ARG A 20 15.03 33.19 3.47
N ARG A 21 15.48 32.93 2.24
CA ARG A 21 14.59 32.62 1.11
C ARG A 21 13.79 31.35 1.34
N TYR A 22 14.40 30.28 1.87
CA TYR A 22 13.68 29.06 2.21
C TYR A 22 12.62 29.28 3.28
N LEU A 23 12.93 30.03 4.33
CA LEU A 23 11.96 30.36 5.37
C LEU A 23 10.79 31.15 4.78
N GLN A 24 11.07 32.20 4.00
CA GLN A 24 10.02 33.00 3.35
C GLN A 24 9.14 32.15 2.43
N TYR A 25 9.74 31.27 1.62
CA TYR A 25 8.99 30.36 0.76
C TYR A 25 8.14 29.37 1.57
N TRP A 26 8.66 28.81 2.65
CA TRP A 26 7.91 27.89 3.50
C TRP A 26 6.78 28.54 4.28
N GLU A 27 6.87 29.84 4.56
CA GLU A 27 5.80 30.63 5.16
C GLU A 27 4.80 31.20 4.14
N SER A 28 5.10 31.13 2.84
CA SER A 28 4.17 31.60 1.80
C SER A 28 2.85 30.82 1.83
N GLU A 29 1.74 31.53 1.60
CA GLU A 29 0.40 30.94 1.60
C GLU A 29 0.28 29.82 0.56
N ASP A 30 0.82 30.02 -0.64
CA ASP A 30 0.85 29.04 -1.72
C ASP A 30 1.49 27.72 -1.30
N PHE A 31 2.66 27.80 -0.65
CA PHE A 31 3.36 26.61 -0.20
C PHE A 31 2.61 25.92 0.94
N GLN A 32 2.07 26.68 1.90
CA GLN A 32 1.29 26.09 2.98
C GLN A 32 0.02 25.42 2.46
N ALA A 33 -0.69 26.04 1.51
CA ALA A 33 -1.87 25.49 0.86
C ALA A 33 -1.54 24.18 0.14
N ARG A 34 -0.49 24.17 -0.69
CA ARG A 34 -0.01 22.95 -1.37
C ARG A 34 0.40 21.87 -0.37
N SER A 35 1.06 22.25 0.73
CA SER A 35 1.49 21.30 1.77
C SER A 35 0.31 20.68 2.54
N ARG A 36 -0.76 21.45 2.78
CA ARG A 36 -2.01 20.96 3.38
C ARG A 36 -2.74 20.02 2.42
N GLN A 37 -2.98 20.46 1.20
CA GLN A 37 -3.62 19.64 0.16
C GLN A 37 -2.88 18.32 -0.07
N ALA A 38 -1.54 18.35 -0.15
CA ALA A 38 -0.76 17.13 -0.31
C ALA A 38 -0.85 16.19 0.90
N THR A 39 -1.12 16.72 2.09
CA THR A 39 -1.35 15.92 3.30
C THR A 39 -2.75 15.32 3.32
N GLU A 40 -3.76 16.10 2.96
CA GLU A 40 -5.14 15.63 2.81
C GLU A 40 -5.25 14.54 1.73
N ASN A 41 -4.65 14.75 0.56
CA ASN A 41 -4.61 13.77 -0.52
C ASN A 41 -3.92 12.47 -0.09
N ARG A 42 -2.82 12.57 0.68
CA ARG A 42 -2.11 11.39 1.18
C ARG A 42 -2.95 10.63 2.22
N ASN A 43 -3.74 11.32 3.02
CA ASN A 43 -4.55 10.75 4.09
C ASN A 43 -6.00 10.47 3.66
N THR A 44 -6.32 10.59 2.38
CA THR A 44 -7.67 10.37 1.87
C THR A 44 -8.07 8.90 2.07
N GLU A 45 -9.27 8.70 2.59
CA GLU A 45 -9.89 7.39 2.78
C GLU A 45 -10.66 7.00 1.52
N VAL A 46 -10.21 5.96 0.82
CA VAL A 46 -10.70 5.62 -0.53
C VAL A 46 -12.02 4.84 -0.49
N GLU A 47 -12.21 4.01 0.53
CA GLU A 47 -13.32 3.06 0.70
C GLU A 47 -14.01 3.25 2.08
N GLY A 48 -13.97 4.47 2.64
CA GLY A 48 -14.56 4.84 3.92
C GLY A 48 -13.61 4.77 5.14
N PRO A 49 -14.13 4.92 6.38
CA PRO A 49 -13.29 5.06 7.57
C PRO A 49 -12.22 3.98 7.72
N GLY A 50 -10.98 4.39 7.97
CA GLY A 50 -9.82 3.51 8.12
C GLY A 50 -9.16 3.06 6.82
N THR A 51 -9.74 3.37 5.66
CA THR A 51 -9.23 2.93 4.34
C THR A 51 -8.33 3.99 3.68
N GLY A 52 -7.45 4.57 4.49
CA GLY A 52 -6.48 5.55 4.06
C GLY A 52 -5.49 5.02 3.00
N PRO A 53 -4.32 5.65 2.85
CA PRO A 53 -3.32 5.17 1.91
C PRO A 53 -2.95 3.71 2.25
N SER A 54 -2.93 2.85 1.23
CA SER A 54 -2.58 1.45 1.40
C SER A 54 -1.22 1.32 2.06
N LYS A 55 -1.15 0.53 3.12
CA LYS A 55 0.09 0.14 3.79
C LYS A 55 0.49 -1.26 3.33
N HIS A 56 1.79 -1.49 3.31
CA HIS A 56 2.39 -2.72 2.83
C HIS A 56 3.61 -3.06 3.68
N GLY A 57 3.73 -4.32 4.09
CA GLY A 57 4.74 -4.84 5.00
C GLY A 57 6.00 -5.41 4.32
N GLY A 58 6.01 -5.56 2.99
CA GLY A 58 7.15 -6.19 2.28
C GLY A 58 8.42 -5.34 2.13
N GLY A 59 8.41 -4.09 2.60
CA GLY A 59 9.58 -3.20 2.49
C GLY A 59 9.98 -2.91 1.04
N SER A 60 11.30 -2.78 0.78
CA SER A 60 11.87 -2.53 -0.56
C SER A 60 12.15 -3.83 -1.34
N VAL A 61 11.28 -4.82 -1.20
CA VAL A 61 11.37 -6.11 -1.89
C VAL A 61 10.25 -6.19 -2.92
N SER A 62 10.56 -6.72 -4.11
CA SER A 62 9.57 -6.88 -5.16
C SER A 62 8.55 -7.97 -4.80
N PHE A 63 7.36 -7.90 -5.41
CA PHE A 63 6.35 -8.95 -5.28
C PHE A 63 6.88 -10.31 -5.75
N VAL A 64 7.57 -10.35 -6.89
CA VAL A 64 8.20 -11.56 -7.46
C VAL A 64 9.23 -12.16 -6.50
N THR A 65 10.12 -11.32 -5.96
CA THR A 65 11.13 -11.79 -4.99
C THR A 65 10.48 -12.33 -3.71
N THR A 66 9.35 -11.75 -3.30
CA THR A 66 8.60 -12.27 -2.15
C THR A 66 7.97 -13.63 -2.48
N GLN A 67 7.44 -13.80 -3.69
CA GLN A 67 6.90 -15.06 -4.19
C GLN A 67 7.96 -16.16 -4.25
N GLU A 68 9.13 -15.86 -4.79
CA GLU A 68 10.27 -16.79 -4.82
C GLU A 68 10.67 -17.23 -3.41
N ARG A 69 10.82 -16.28 -2.48
CA ARG A 69 11.18 -16.59 -1.08
C ARG A 69 10.13 -17.44 -0.38
N LEU A 70 8.85 -17.17 -0.63
CA LEU A 70 7.76 -17.96 -0.07
C LEU A 70 7.75 -19.37 -0.67
N ALA A 71 7.99 -19.52 -1.97
CA ALA A 71 8.13 -20.80 -2.64
C ALA A 71 9.31 -21.62 -2.09
N ASP A 72 10.46 -20.99 -1.83
CA ASP A 72 11.62 -21.68 -1.25
C ASP A 72 11.35 -22.18 0.19
N SER A 73 10.44 -21.53 0.91
CA SER A 73 10.10 -21.86 2.30
C SER A 73 8.92 -22.84 2.46
N SER A 74 8.28 -23.23 1.36
CA SER A 74 7.03 -23.99 1.35
C SER A 74 7.14 -25.20 0.42
N GLU A 75 6.49 -26.31 0.75
CA GLU A 75 6.42 -27.48 -0.13
C GLU A 75 5.52 -27.25 -1.35
N THR A 76 4.60 -26.27 -1.24
CA THR A 76 3.67 -25.87 -2.29
C THR A 76 3.96 -24.46 -2.77
N PRO A 77 3.86 -24.19 -4.08
CA PRO A 77 3.94 -22.83 -4.61
C PRO A 77 2.93 -21.90 -3.92
N PRO A 78 3.35 -20.70 -3.47
CA PRO A 78 2.47 -19.76 -2.81
C PRO A 78 1.45 -19.19 -3.81
N THR A 79 0.19 -19.14 -3.39
CA THR A 79 -0.88 -18.49 -4.14
C THR A 79 -0.78 -16.96 -4.04
N VAL A 80 -1.53 -16.24 -4.90
CA VAL A 80 -1.69 -14.79 -4.78
C VAL A 80 -2.26 -14.38 -3.41
N ASN A 81 -3.07 -15.23 -2.78
CA ASN A 81 -3.63 -15.01 -1.45
C ASN A 81 -2.56 -15.13 -0.36
N ASP A 82 -1.69 -16.14 -0.47
CA ASP A 82 -0.57 -16.32 0.47
C ASP A 82 0.37 -15.13 0.46
N LEU A 83 0.68 -14.66 -0.75
CA LEU A 83 1.45 -13.44 -0.98
C LEU A 83 0.76 -12.22 -0.38
N TYR A 84 -0.53 -12.06 -0.65
CA TYR A 84 -1.28 -10.92 -0.14
C TYR A 84 -1.28 -10.87 1.39
N LEU A 85 -1.56 -12.01 2.05
CA LEU A 85 -1.50 -12.12 3.51
C LEU A 85 -0.10 -11.82 4.04
N HIS A 86 0.95 -12.39 3.44
CA HIS A 86 2.32 -12.12 3.84
C HIS A 86 2.64 -10.62 3.76
N LEU A 87 2.17 -9.94 2.72
CA LEU A 87 2.50 -8.54 2.44
C LEU A 87 1.62 -7.53 3.18
N HIS A 88 0.43 -7.90 3.63
CA HIS A 88 -0.54 -6.97 4.24
C HIS A 88 -0.89 -7.30 5.69
N THR A 89 -0.17 -8.23 6.32
CA THR A 89 -0.33 -8.54 7.76
C THR A 89 0.89 -8.14 8.58
N VAL A 90 0.65 -7.85 9.86
CA VAL A 90 1.65 -7.38 10.82
C VAL A 90 2.70 -8.47 11.02
N ASN A 91 3.97 -8.13 10.83
CA ASN A 91 5.10 -9.05 10.98
C ASN A 91 4.92 -10.39 10.21
N HIS A 92 4.15 -10.36 9.11
CA HIS A 92 3.83 -11.56 8.33
C HIS A 92 3.11 -12.66 9.14
N ASP A 93 2.34 -12.28 10.17
CA ASP A 93 1.61 -13.22 11.03
C ASP A 93 0.43 -13.91 10.32
N ARG A 94 0.02 -13.39 9.15
CA ARG A 94 -1.08 -13.88 8.30
C ARG A 94 -2.45 -13.81 8.98
N MET A 95 -2.57 -13.06 10.07
CA MET A 95 -3.76 -12.96 10.90
C MET A 95 -4.21 -11.51 11.09
N THR A 96 -3.27 -10.61 11.36
CA THR A 96 -3.58 -9.22 11.75
C THR A 96 -3.25 -8.28 10.60
N PHE A 97 -4.26 -7.69 9.97
CA PHE A 97 -4.05 -6.76 8.86
C PHE A 97 -3.39 -5.44 9.32
N ILE A 98 -2.51 -4.89 8.48
CA ILE A 98 -1.80 -3.63 8.74
C ILE A 98 -2.74 -2.41 8.66
N ASP A 99 -3.79 -2.51 7.84
CA ASP A 99 -4.83 -1.50 7.73
C ASP A 99 -6.20 -2.09 7.36
N THR A 100 -7.26 -1.30 7.60
CA THR A 100 -8.65 -1.68 7.33
C THR A 100 -8.94 -1.89 5.85
N ARG A 101 -8.21 -1.23 4.95
CA ARG A 101 -8.42 -1.41 3.50
C ARG A 101 -8.02 -2.80 3.06
N SER A 102 -6.87 -3.25 3.56
CA SER A 102 -6.31 -4.56 3.22
C SER A 102 -7.15 -5.71 3.76
N GLU A 103 -7.70 -5.55 4.97
CA GLU A 103 -8.67 -6.46 5.58
C GLU A 103 -9.95 -6.56 4.73
N ARG A 104 -10.60 -5.43 4.42
CA ARG A 104 -11.81 -5.41 3.61
C ARG A 104 -11.60 -5.99 2.22
N PHE A 105 -10.45 -5.73 1.61
CA PHE A 105 -10.09 -6.35 0.33
C PHE A 105 -10.02 -7.87 0.45
N TYR A 106 -9.37 -8.37 1.52
CA TYR A 106 -9.28 -9.81 1.77
C TYR A 106 -10.66 -10.44 2.04
N ASP A 107 -11.54 -9.76 2.77
CA ASP A 107 -12.92 -10.23 3.00
C ASP A 107 -13.71 -10.37 1.68
N ARG A 108 -13.56 -9.40 0.77
CA ARG A 108 -14.16 -9.47 -0.58
C ARG A 108 -13.57 -10.63 -1.38
N LEU A 109 -12.26 -10.84 -1.28
CA LEU A 109 -11.54 -11.92 -1.93
C LEU A 109 -12.06 -13.29 -1.47
N GLN A 110 -12.20 -13.49 -0.16
CA GLN A 110 -12.74 -14.73 0.41
C GLN A 110 -14.20 -14.95 0.02
N SER A 111 -15.04 -13.90 0.09
CA SER A 111 -16.43 -13.97 -0.33
C SER A 111 -16.55 -14.40 -1.80
N ARG A 112 -15.77 -13.77 -2.69
CA ARG A 112 -15.79 -14.09 -4.12
C ARG A 112 -15.30 -15.51 -4.40
N ARG A 113 -14.26 -15.95 -3.69
CA ARG A 113 -13.74 -17.32 -3.79
C ARG A 113 -14.78 -18.36 -3.38
N GLN A 114 -15.57 -18.07 -2.34
CA GLN A 114 -16.67 -18.94 -1.89
C GLN A 114 -17.79 -19.01 -2.95
N GLU A 115 -18.18 -17.88 -3.53
CA GLU A 115 -19.18 -17.84 -4.62
C GLU A 115 -18.75 -18.69 -5.83
N VAL A 116 -17.49 -18.56 -6.25
CA VAL A 116 -16.95 -19.35 -7.39
C VAL A 116 -16.94 -20.84 -7.04
N THR A 117 -16.48 -21.20 -5.84
CA THR A 117 -16.50 -22.59 -5.37
C THR A 117 -17.92 -23.18 -5.36
N GLN A 118 -18.92 -22.40 -4.94
CA GLN A 118 -20.31 -22.85 -4.92
C GLN A 118 -20.93 -22.96 -6.32
N ALA A 119 -20.54 -22.09 -7.25
CA ALA A 119 -21.02 -22.09 -8.63
C ALA A 119 -20.41 -23.25 -9.45
N THR A 120 -19.15 -23.60 -9.19
CA THR A 120 -18.42 -24.66 -9.91
C THR A 120 -17.69 -25.61 -8.94
N PRO A 121 -18.41 -26.48 -8.19
CA PRO A 121 -17.82 -27.29 -7.13
C PRO A 121 -16.79 -28.33 -7.59
N GLU A 122 -16.86 -28.75 -8.86
CA GLU A 122 -15.97 -29.77 -9.44
C GLU A 122 -14.70 -29.17 -10.06
N GLN A 123 -14.61 -27.84 -10.16
CA GLN A 123 -13.50 -27.14 -10.78
C GLN A 123 -12.60 -26.51 -9.73
N ALA A 124 -11.29 -26.58 -9.95
CA ALA A 124 -10.33 -25.83 -9.16
C ALA A 124 -10.58 -24.33 -9.36
N VAL A 125 -10.54 -23.56 -8.27
CA VAL A 125 -10.70 -22.12 -8.32
C VAL A 125 -9.43 -21.49 -8.87
N ASP A 126 -9.58 -20.66 -9.89
CA ASP A 126 -8.53 -19.77 -10.40
C ASP A 126 -8.40 -18.57 -9.45
N ASP A 127 -7.48 -18.66 -8.49
CA ASP A 127 -7.28 -17.64 -7.47
C ASP A 127 -6.80 -16.30 -8.08
N GLU A 128 -6.03 -16.32 -9.16
CA GLU A 128 -5.60 -15.13 -9.90
C GLU A 128 -6.77 -14.40 -10.57
N ALA A 129 -7.67 -15.14 -11.24
CA ALA A 129 -8.87 -14.56 -11.84
C ALA A 129 -9.80 -13.96 -10.79
N VAL A 130 -9.97 -14.65 -9.64
CA VAL A 130 -10.73 -14.13 -8.49
C VAL A 130 -10.09 -12.85 -7.96
N TYR A 131 -8.77 -12.83 -7.82
CA TYR A 131 -8.04 -11.64 -7.36
C TYR A 131 -8.23 -10.45 -8.28
N LEU A 132 -8.04 -10.62 -9.59
CA LEU A 132 -8.21 -9.56 -10.58
C LEU A 132 -9.65 -9.03 -10.62
N ASN A 133 -10.63 -9.91 -10.44
CA ASN A 133 -12.04 -9.52 -10.36
C ASN A 133 -12.32 -8.62 -9.15
N VAL A 134 -11.76 -8.93 -7.99
CA VAL A 134 -11.96 -8.16 -6.75
C VAL A 134 -11.13 -6.87 -6.73
N ALA A 135 -9.92 -6.90 -7.28
CA ALA A 135 -9.08 -5.71 -7.45
C ALA A 135 -9.67 -4.70 -8.44
N GLY A 136 -10.50 -5.16 -9.37
CA GLY A 136 -11.13 -4.31 -10.37
C GLY A 136 -10.14 -3.77 -11.38
N GLU A 137 -10.47 -2.62 -11.97
CA GLU A 137 -9.64 -2.02 -13.02
C GLU A 137 -8.29 -1.55 -12.48
N SER A 138 -7.23 -1.86 -13.23
CA SER A 138 -5.90 -1.38 -12.91
C SER A 138 -5.83 0.15 -12.98
N SER A 139 -5.35 0.80 -11.94
CA SER A 139 -5.10 2.25 -11.98
C SER A 139 -3.68 2.49 -12.48
N LYS A 140 -3.54 3.19 -13.62
CA LYS A 140 -2.24 3.46 -14.26
C LYS A 140 -1.43 2.18 -14.53
N GLY A 141 -2.12 1.09 -14.90
CA GLY A 141 -1.51 -0.23 -15.15
C GLY A 141 -1.10 -1.00 -13.89
N ARG A 142 -1.53 -0.56 -12.69
CA ARG A 142 -1.24 -1.23 -11.43
C ARG A 142 -2.49 -1.85 -10.83
N VAL A 143 -2.39 -3.11 -10.43
CA VAL A 143 -3.41 -3.83 -9.66
C VAL A 143 -3.19 -3.56 -8.18
N TYR A 144 -4.26 -3.34 -7.43
CA TYR A 144 -4.18 -3.13 -5.99
C TYR A 144 -3.52 -4.35 -5.30
N GLY A 145 -2.64 -4.12 -4.33
CA GLY A 145 -2.03 -5.18 -3.51
C GLY A 145 -0.88 -5.97 -4.16
N LEU A 146 -0.62 -5.85 -5.46
CA LEU A 146 0.46 -6.59 -6.15
C LEU A 146 1.78 -5.80 -6.30
N GLY A 147 1.94 -4.71 -5.54
CA GLY A 147 3.11 -3.83 -5.57
C GLY A 147 2.95 -2.58 -6.44
N SER A 148 3.87 -1.63 -6.31
CA SER A 148 3.91 -0.36 -7.05
C SER A 148 5.06 -0.30 -8.04
#